data_AF-A0A1Z5IZS3-F1
#
_entry.id   AF-A0A1Z5IZS3-F1
#
_cell.length_a   1.000
_cell.length_b   1.000
_cell.length_c   1.000
_cell.angle_alpha   90.00
_cell.angle_beta   90.00
_cell.angle_gamma   90.00
#
_symmetry.space_group_name_H-M   'P 1'
#
loop_
_entity.id
_entity.type
_entity.pdbx_description
1 polymer ?
#
loop_
_entity_poly.entity_id
_entity_poly.type
_entity_poly.pdbx_seq_one_letter_code
_entity_poly.pdbx_strand_id
1 'polypeptide(L)'
;MRSNKFIQRVYELEKKYNGFVNIPDDELAKFRKFEKRYFGKSDNKIEKRRKYTRSKRFQDAFNTYLKRTRTVDMTAVEIAKQMNNSPELTDDGRYFISSVHAAQLLKSRKRKYKR
;
A
#
# COMPACT_ATOMS: atom_id res chain seq x y z
N MET A 1 5.61 -13.13 -16.79
CA MET A 1 4.53 -12.46 -16.03
C MET A 1 3.23 -13.19 -16.33
N ARG A 2 2.58 -13.83 -15.35
CA ARG A 2 1.27 -14.48 -15.58
C ARG A 2 0.24 -13.38 -15.83
N SER A 3 -0.28 -13.28 -17.06
CA SER A 3 -1.41 -12.41 -17.38
C SER A 3 -2.50 -12.65 -16.33
N ASN A 4 -2.90 -11.59 -15.63
CA ASN A 4 -3.83 -11.68 -14.54
C ASN A 4 -5.18 -12.09 -15.13
N LYS A 5 -5.55 -13.37 -15.04
CA LYS A 5 -6.80 -13.93 -15.58
C LYS A 5 -8.03 -13.10 -15.20
N PHE A 6 -7.97 -12.36 -14.08
CA PHE A 6 -8.96 -11.38 -13.65
C PHE A 6 -9.10 -10.20 -14.62
N ILE A 7 -7.99 -9.57 -15.02
CA ILE A 7 -8.00 -8.43 -15.95
C ILE A 7 -8.53 -8.87 -17.31
N GLN A 8 -8.14 -10.07 -17.78
CA GLN A 8 -8.70 -10.65 -18.99
C GLN A 8 -10.22 -10.88 -18.88
N ARG A 9 -10.70 -11.47 -17.78
CA ARG A 9 -12.13 -11.71 -17.56
C ARG A 9 -12.93 -10.40 -17.48
N VAL A 10 -12.38 -9.39 -16.81
CA VAL A 10 -12.99 -8.05 -16.68
C VAL A 10 -13.09 -7.39 -18.05
N TYR A 11 -12.00 -7.44 -18.85
CA TYR A 11 -11.98 -6.89 -20.19
C TYR A 11 -12.94 -7.63 -21.14
N GLU A 12 -13.03 -8.96 -21.03
CA GLU A 12 -13.99 -9.77 -21.79
C GLU A 12 -15.44 -9.37 -21.50
N LEU A 13 -15.77 -9.02 -20.25
CA LEU A 13 -17.13 -8.61 -19.86
C LEU A 13 -17.43 -7.18 -20.22
N GLU A 14 -16.46 -6.28 -20.05
CA GLU A 14 -16.57 -4.89 -20.49
C GLU A 14 -16.84 -4.85 -22.00
N LYS A 15 -16.19 -5.73 -22.76
CA LYS A 15 -16.44 -5.92 -24.20
C LYS A 15 -17.78 -6.61 -24.48
N LYS A 16 -18.19 -7.59 -23.68
CA LYS A 16 -19.45 -8.34 -23.85
C LYS A 16 -20.70 -7.49 -23.55
N TYR A 17 -20.63 -6.63 -22.53
CA TYR A 17 -21.76 -5.81 -22.05
C TYR A 17 -21.62 -4.33 -22.42
N ASN A 18 -20.58 -3.96 -23.19
CA ASN A 18 -20.29 -2.59 -23.59
C ASN A 18 -20.23 -1.62 -22.39
N GLY A 19 -19.52 -2.06 -21.34
CA GLY A 19 -19.38 -1.33 -20.08
C GLY A 19 -19.96 -2.06 -18.87
N PHE A 20 -19.43 -1.73 -17.69
CA PHE A 20 -19.80 -2.33 -16.41
C PHE A 20 -21.26 -2.09 -15.98
N VAL A 21 -21.92 -1.08 -16.55
CA VAL A 21 -23.27 -0.62 -16.18
C VAL A 21 -24.36 -1.56 -16.70
N ASN A 22 -24.04 -2.35 -17.73
CA ASN A 22 -25.00 -3.26 -18.38
C ASN A 22 -24.79 -4.73 -17.99
N ILE A 23 -23.97 -5.00 -16.96
CA ILE A 23 -23.73 -6.36 -16.49
C ILE A 23 -24.95 -6.79 -15.65
N PRO A 24 -25.62 -7.91 -15.99
CA PRO A 24 -26.71 -8.45 -15.21
C PRO A 24 -26.30 -8.72 -13.75
N ASP A 25 -27.21 -8.48 -12.81
CA ASP A 25 -26.94 -8.56 -11.37
C ASP A 25 -26.44 -9.93 -10.91
N ASP A 26 -26.87 -11.01 -11.57
CA ASP A 26 -26.46 -12.38 -11.27
C ASP A 26 -25.00 -12.68 -11.68
N GLU A 27 -24.51 -12.04 -12.75
CA GLU A 27 -23.10 -12.06 -13.13
C GLU A 27 -22.30 -11.13 -12.21
N LEU A 28 -22.79 -9.91 -11.94
CA LEU A 28 -22.15 -8.95 -11.03
C LEU A 28 -21.93 -9.52 -9.62
N ALA A 29 -22.89 -10.29 -9.10
CA ALA A 29 -22.78 -10.97 -7.82
C ALA A 29 -21.64 -12.02 -7.79
N LYS A 30 -21.44 -12.75 -8.89
CA LYS A 30 -20.31 -13.70 -9.05
C LYS A 30 -18.97 -12.96 -9.06
N PHE A 31 -18.91 -11.78 -9.67
CA PHE A 31 -17.71 -10.92 -9.66
C PHE A 31 -17.40 -10.38 -8.28
N ARG A 32 -18.37 -9.82 -7.57
CA ARG A 32 -18.18 -9.33 -6.18
C ARG A 32 -17.67 -10.42 -5.23
N LYS A 33 -18.13 -11.67 -5.42
CA LYS A 33 -17.66 -12.81 -4.63
C LYS A 33 -16.19 -13.17 -4.92
N PHE A 34 -15.76 -13.08 -6.18
CA PHE A 34 -14.36 -13.29 -6.57
C PHE A 34 -13.45 -12.12 -6.18
N GLU A 35 -13.95 -10.90 -6.32
CA GLU A 35 -13.31 -9.66 -5.85
C GLU A 35 -13.01 -9.76 -4.35
N LYS A 36 -14.01 -10.07 -3.53
CA LYS A 36 -13.84 -10.26 -2.08
C LYS A 36 -12.79 -11.34 -1.75
N ARG A 37 -12.71 -12.42 -2.55
CA ARG A 37 -11.72 -13.50 -2.37
C ARG A 37 -10.30 -13.09 -2.80
N TYR A 38 -10.18 -12.19 -3.78
CA TYR A 38 -8.90 -11.69 -4.28
C TYR A 38 -8.37 -10.54 -3.40
N PHE A 39 -9.23 -9.58 -3.06
CA PHE A 39 -8.93 -8.46 -2.17
C PHE A 39 -8.83 -8.87 -0.69
N GLY A 40 -9.51 -9.93 -0.25
CA GLY A 40 -9.30 -10.48 1.10
C GLY A 40 -7.87 -10.97 1.36
N LYS A 41 -7.10 -11.29 0.30
CA LYS A 41 -5.65 -11.58 0.42
C LYS A 41 -4.79 -10.32 0.51
N SER A 42 -5.22 -9.19 -0.08
CA SER A 42 -4.53 -7.90 0.09
C SER A 42 -4.84 -7.24 1.43
N ASP A 43 -6.08 -7.40 1.94
CA ASP A 43 -6.49 -6.85 3.23
C ASP A 43 -5.64 -7.42 4.37
N ASN A 44 -5.36 -8.72 4.35
CA ASN A 44 -4.45 -9.36 5.30
C ASN A 44 -3.03 -8.79 5.28
N LYS A 45 -2.51 -8.38 4.11
CA LYS A 45 -1.17 -7.76 4.02
C LYS A 45 -1.20 -6.31 4.53
N ILE A 46 -2.25 -5.56 4.22
CA ILE A 46 -2.44 -4.18 4.69
C ILE A 46 -2.62 -4.16 6.21
N GLU A 47 -3.40 -5.09 6.75
CA GLU A 47 -3.64 -5.23 8.19
C GLU A 47 -2.36 -5.61 8.94
N LYS A 48 -1.62 -6.61 8.44
CA LYS A 48 -0.31 -6.97 9.01
C LYS A 48 0.68 -5.81 8.98
N ARG A 49 0.73 -5.04 7.89
CA ARG A 49 1.54 -3.84 7.79
C ARG A 49 1.11 -2.78 8.79
N ARG A 50 -0.21 -2.51 8.92
CA ARG A 50 -0.74 -1.56 9.92
C ARG A 50 -0.36 -1.98 11.34
N LYS A 51 -0.49 -3.26 11.67
CA LYS A 51 -0.08 -3.81 12.96
C LYS A 51 1.42 -3.61 13.20
N TYR A 52 2.25 -3.89 12.20
CA TYR A 52 3.70 -3.67 12.28
C TYR A 52 4.07 -2.20 12.48
N THR A 53 3.50 -1.28 11.69
CA THR A 53 3.76 0.17 11.84
C THR A 53 3.33 0.71 13.20
N ARG A 54 2.42 0.04 13.92
CA ARG A 54 2.02 0.39 15.28
C ARG A 54 2.84 -0.31 16.38
N SER A 55 3.72 -1.24 16.00
CA SER A 55 4.56 -1.96 16.95
C SER A 55 5.59 -1.03 17.59
N LYS A 56 6.01 -1.36 18.82
CA LYS A 56 7.04 -0.62 19.55
C LYS A 56 8.36 -0.57 18.78
N ARG A 57 8.80 -1.70 18.20
CA ARG A 57 10.02 -1.81 17.37
C ARG A 57 10.01 -0.78 16.23
N PHE A 58 8.93 -0.74 15.46
CA PHE A 58 8.82 0.23 14.36
C PHE A 58 8.77 1.67 14.87
N GLN A 59 8.02 1.94 15.94
CA GLN A 59 7.89 3.30 16.48
C GLN A 59 9.22 3.83 17.02
N ASP A 60 10.00 2.99 17.70
CA ASP A 60 11.33 3.34 18.22
C ASP A 60 12.33 3.58 17.08
N ALA A 61 12.33 2.72 16.06
CA ALA A 61 13.13 2.90 14.85
C ALA A 61 12.74 4.20 14.11
N PHE A 62 11.45 4.47 13.97
CA PHE A 62 10.95 5.66 13.28
C PHE A 62 11.27 6.94 14.06
N ASN A 63 11.14 6.93 15.38
CA ASN A 63 11.56 8.06 16.21
C ASN A 63 13.07 8.30 16.13
N THR A 64 13.87 7.24 16.09
CA THR A 64 15.33 7.33 15.92
C THR A 64 15.69 7.92 14.56
N TYR A 65 15.03 7.45 13.49
CA TYR A 65 15.15 8.02 12.16
C TYR A 65 14.83 9.52 12.14
N LEU A 66 13.72 9.94 12.76
CA LEU A 66 13.31 11.35 12.83
C LEU A 66 14.24 12.23 13.67
N LYS A 67 14.93 11.67 14.67
CA LYS A 67 15.94 12.41 15.47
C LYS A 67 17.22 12.68 14.68
N ARG A 68 17.60 11.74 13.80
CA ARG A 68 18.86 11.80 13.03
C ARG A 68 18.71 12.48 11.68
N THR A 69 17.48 12.56 11.17
CA THR A 69 17.22 12.99 9.79
C THR A 69 16.49 14.32 9.73
N ARG A 70 17.07 15.28 9.01
CA ARG A 70 16.43 16.57 8.73
C ARG A 70 15.45 16.44 7.57
N THR A 71 14.28 15.87 7.87
CA THR A 71 13.21 15.58 6.89
C THR A 71 12.69 16.80 6.11
N VAL A 72 12.90 18.02 6.61
CA VAL A 72 12.46 19.28 5.95
C VAL A 72 13.19 19.56 4.63
N ASP A 73 14.41 19.07 4.46
CA ASP A 73 15.23 19.33 3.27
C ASP A 73 15.05 18.24 2.19
N MET A 74 14.26 17.20 2.51
CA MET A 74 14.12 15.99 1.71
C MET A 74 12.71 15.85 1.15
N THR A 75 12.61 15.32 -0.07
CA THR A 75 11.34 14.95 -0.69
C THR A 75 10.80 13.65 -0.10
N ALA A 76 9.49 13.41 -0.26
CA ALA A 76 8.87 12.16 0.19
C ALA A 76 9.51 10.90 -0.47
N VAL A 77 10.05 11.03 -1.68
CA VAL A 77 10.75 9.94 -2.39
C VAL A 77 12.09 9.63 -1.74
N GLU A 78 12.89 10.65 -1.42
CA GLU A 78 14.18 10.47 -0.78
C GLU A 78 14.04 9.91 0.65
N ILE A 79 13.03 10.40 1.38
CA ILE A 79 12.69 9.89 2.70
C ILE A 79 12.31 8.41 2.60
N ALA A 80 11.43 8.05 1.66
CA ALA A 80 11.07 6.64 1.45
C ALA A 80 12.29 5.77 1.14
N LYS A 81 13.19 6.22 0.26
CA LYS A 81 14.45 5.50 -0.05
C LYS A 81 15.30 5.28 1.21
N GLN A 82 15.51 6.31 2.03
CA GLN A 82 16.27 6.16 3.27
C GLN A 82 15.60 5.21 4.25
N MET A 83 14.29 5.32 4.43
CA MET A 83 13.55 4.44 5.33
C MET A 83 13.64 2.97 4.87
N ASN A 84 13.66 2.72 3.56
CA ASN A 84 13.80 1.38 3.00
C ASN A 84 15.18 0.76 3.21
N ASN A 85 16.20 1.56 3.52
CA ASN A 85 17.53 1.06 3.86
C ASN A 85 17.63 0.60 5.32
N SER A 86 16.62 0.86 6.16
CA SER A 86 16.56 0.39 7.55
C SER A 86 15.74 -0.91 7.63
N PRO A 87 16.35 -2.03 8.06
CA PRO A 87 15.64 -3.29 8.28
C PRO A 87 14.50 -3.14 9.30
N GLU A 88 14.67 -2.29 10.31
CA GLU A 88 13.70 -2.07 11.38
C GLU A 88 12.49 -1.21 10.97
N LEU A 89 12.59 -0.50 9.83
CA LEU A 89 11.46 0.23 9.24
C LEU A 89 10.73 -0.61 8.18
N THR A 90 11.38 -1.66 7.67
CA THR A 90 10.87 -2.49 6.59
C THR A 90 10.47 -3.90 7.02
N ASP A 91 10.59 -4.26 8.31
CA ASP A 91 10.47 -5.64 8.79
C ASP A 91 11.39 -6.58 8.01
N ASP A 92 12.68 -6.23 8.01
CA ASP A 92 13.75 -6.98 7.32
C ASP A 92 13.46 -7.13 5.80
N GLY A 93 12.98 -6.05 5.19
CA GLY A 93 12.64 -5.99 3.75
C GLY A 93 11.23 -6.48 3.38
N ARG A 94 10.43 -6.94 4.35
CA ARG A 94 9.08 -7.48 4.10
C ARG A 94 8.05 -6.41 3.71
N TYR A 95 8.23 -5.17 4.14
CA TYR A 95 7.32 -4.04 3.91
C TYR A 95 8.05 -2.82 3.37
N PHE A 96 8.06 -2.68 2.05
CA PHE A 96 8.61 -1.50 1.39
C PHE A 96 7.75 -0.26 1.62
N ILE A 97 8.38 0.86 1.97
CA ILE A 97 7.77 2.16 2.21
C ILE A 97 7.75 2.94 0.89
N SER A 98 6.56 3.26 0.39
CA SER A 98 6.39 4.15 -0.75
C SER A 98 6.49 5.62 -0.33
N SER A 99 6.70 6.52 -1.28
CA SER A 99 6.67 7.97 -1.04
C SER A 99 5.35 8.45 -0.39
N VAL A 100 4.22 7.91 -0.85
CA VAL A 100 2.90 8.20 -0.27
C VAL A 100 2.83 7.75 1.19
N HIS A 101 3.33 6.56 1.50
CA HIS A 101 3.32 6.05 2.87
C HIS A 101 4.29 6.83 3.78
N ALA A 102 5.48 7.19 3.28
CA ALA A 102 6.41 8.06 3.98
C ALA A 102 5.76 9.41 4.33
N ALA A 103 5.07 10.05 3.36
CA ALA A 103 4.34 11.29 3.58
C ALA A 103 3.23 11.14 4.65
N GLN A 104 2.49 10.03 4.66
CA GLN A 104 1.49 9.74 5.68
C GLN A 104 2.10 9.59 7.07
N LEU A 105 3.22 8.87 7.19
CA LEU A 105 3.95 8.70 8.45
C LEU A 105 4.46 10.04 9.00
N LEU A 106 5.03 10.90 8.14
CA LEU A 106 5.45 12.26 8.54
C LEU A 106 4.28 13.12 8.99
N LYS A 107 3.14 13.07 8.27
CA LYS A 107 1.93 13.81 8.62
C LYS A 107 1.42 13.42 10.01
N SER A 108 1.42 12.12 10.33
CA SER A 108 1.01 11.61 11.65
C SER A 108 1.85 12.16 12.82
N ARG A 109 3.09 12.59 12.54
CA ARG A 109 4.03 13.16 13.51
C ARG A 109 4.18 14.68 13.38
N LYS A 110 3.30 15.33 12.60
CA LYS A 110 3.34 16.79 12.30
C LYS A 110 4.71 17.24 11.76
N ARG A 111 5.43 16.38 11.04
CA ARG A 111 6.73 16.70 10.43
C ARG A 111 6.53 17.30 9.04
N LYS A 112 7.29 18.35 8.73
CA LYS A 112 7.33 18.98 7.42
C LYS A 112 8.40 18.30 6.56
N TYR A 113 8.19 18.30 5.24
CA TYR A 113 9.13 17.78 4.24
C TYR A 113 9.07 18.65 2.99
N LYS A 114 10.10 18.54 2.13
CA LYS A 114 10.17 19.29 0.88
C LYS A 114 9.11 18.78 -0.08
N ARG A 115 8.21 19.67 -0.49
CA ARG A 115 7.17 19.35 -1.48
C ARG A 115 7.76 19.28 -2.88
#